data_AF-A0A3M1J3P9-F1
#
_entry.id   AF-A0A3M1J3P9-F1
#
_cell.length_a   1.000
_cell.length_b   1.000
_cell.length_c   1.000
_cell.angle_alpha   90.00
_cell.angle_beta   90.00
_cell.angle_gamma   90.00
#
_symmetry.space_group_name_H-M   'P 1'
#
loop_
_entity.id
_entity.type
_entity.pdbx_description
1 polymer ?
#
loop_
_entity_poly.entity_id
_entity_poly.type
_entity_poly.pdbx_seq_one_letter_code
_entity_poly.pdbx_strand_id
1 'polypeptide(L)'
;MNKDYADELIAAYLAGDISAAEEQLLMAWVNSSSDNQKFFDQAVSIWEAAENYLYPDFEANKAAAFEQLNQRLEAGHDKGKAKHEVATQPPPRDDQGEHKVRHLHNRRTGLHWLRIAVAAVVILAVGWWWQHHEAPSPAFVAATPRGEQQTLTLPDGTQVWLNESSELSYHEQGGERLVHFQGEGYFEVATDSLRSFRVYTDQAVTTVLGTAFNLRAYPDETEVEVSVTEGRVALEVNSAHKRQTAAPAKRVELPAGTVGLFDRQTATLKTATTSVQNKLAWKEQVLDF
;
A
#
# COMPACT_ATOMS: atom_id res chain seq x y z
N MET A 1 1.86 -8.82 33.12
CA MET A 1 1.72 -7.60 32.32
C MET A 1 0.65 -7.84 31.28
N ASN A 2 -0.33 -6.95 31.11
CA ASN A 2 -1.33 -7.09 30.04
C ASN A 2 -0.71 -6.68 28.69
N LYS A 3 -1.22 -7.22 27.58
CA LYS A 3 -0.69 -6.99 26.22
C LYS A 3 -0.73 -5.51 25.83
N ASP A 4 -1.81 -4.80 26.13
CA ASP A 4 -1.94 -3.37 25.81
C ASP A 4 -0.83 -2.52 26.46
N TYR A 5 -0.43 -2.87 27.69
CA TYR A 5 0.66 -2.17 28.38
C TYR A 5 2.05 -2.60 27.86
N ALA A 6 2.18 -3.82 27.33
CA ALA A 6 3.40 -4.24 26.65
C ALA A 6 3.58 -3.50 25.32
N ASP A 7 2.51 -3.28 24.57
CA ASP A 7 2.52 -2.53 23.31
C ASP A 7 2.97 -1.08 23.52
N GLU A 8 2.46 -0.42 24.58
CA GLU A 8 2.88 0.93 24.97
C GLU A 8 4.39 1.00 25.28
N LEU A 9 4.91 0.02 26.03
CA LEU A 9 6.34 -0.04 26.36
C LEU A 9 7.21 -0.34 25.13
N ILE A 10 6.75 -1.20 24.22
CA ILE A 10 7.46 -1.50 22.96
C ILE A 10 7.53 -0.25 22.09
N ALA A 11 6.43 0.48 21.94
CA ALA A 11 6.40 1.72 21.19
C ALA A 11 7.34 2.78 21.78
N ALA A 12 7.35 2.95 23.11
CA ALA A 12 8.27 3.85 23.80
C ALA A 12 9.75 3.44 23.63
N TYR A 13 10.03 2.14 23.68
CA TYR A 13 11.38 1.58 23.47
C TYR A 13 11.89 1.86 22.05
N LEU A 14 11.08 1.58 21.03
CA LEU A 14 11.43 1.78 19.62
C LEU A 14 11.55 3.26 19.25
N ALA A 15 10.76 4.13 19.89
CA ALA A 15 10.85 5.58 19.74
C ALA A 15 12.04 6.22 20.49
N GLY A 16 12.73 5.47 21.35
CA GLY A 16 13.85 5.96 22.17
C GLY A 16 13.43 6.87 23.34
N ASP A 17 12.17 6.84 23.75
CA ASP A 17 11.58 7.66 24.82
C ASP A 17 11.08 6.80 26.00
N ILE A 18 11.79 5.71 26.30
CA ILE A 18 11.48 4.81 27.41
C ILE A 18 12.33 5.13 28.65
N SER A 19 11.72 5.08 29.85
CA SER A 19 12.48 5.24 31.09
C SER A 19 13.22 3.93 31.47
N ALA A 20 14.31 4.05 32.23
CA ALA A 20 15.09 2.88 32.67
C ALA A 20 14.27 1.85 33.49
N ALA A 21 13.25 2.30 34.21
CA ALA A 21 12.37 1.40 34.98
C ALA A 21 11.40 0.65 34.06
N GLU A 22 10.90 1.31 33.02
CA GLU A 22 10.00 0.74 32.02
C GLU A 22 10.72 -0.23 31.09
N GLU A 23 11.95 0.08 30.71
CA GLU A 23 12.80 -0.81 29.91
C GLU A 23 13.08 -2.12 30.65
N GLN A 24 13.33 -2.08 31.95
CA GLN A 24 13.50 -3.29 32.77
C GLN A 24 12.22 -4.13 32.84
N LEU A 25 11.05 -3.48 32.95
CA LEU A 25 9.76 -4.17 32.93
C LEU A 25 9.47 -4.82 31.58
N LEU A 26 9.81 -4.12 30.49
CA LEU A 26 9.68 -4.62 29.13
C LEU A 26 10.58 -5.86 28.92
N MET A 27 11.86 -5.77 29.25
CA MET A 27 12.80 -6.88 29.07
C MET A 27 12.46 -8.09 29.96
N ALA A 28 11.95 -7.86 31.17
CA ALA A 28 11.44 -8.93 32.03
C ALA A 28 10.23 -9.64 31.39
N TRP A 29 9.36 -8.91 30.70
CA TRP A 29 8.20 -9.48 30.01
C TRP A 29 8.60 -10.20 28.71
N VAL A 30 9.51 -9.64 27.91
CA VAL A 30 10.05 -10.27 26.69
C VAL A 30 10.67 -11.63 27.03
N ASN A 31 11.48 -11.69 28.10
CA ASN A 31 12.15 -12.92 28.53
C ASN A 31 11.24 -13.92 29.25
N SER A 32 10.00 -13.55 29.56
CA SER A 32 9.09 -14.42 30.32
C SER A 32 8.47 -15.54 29.49
N SER A 33 8.43 -15.42 28.15
CA SER A 33 7.96 -16.48 27.25
C SER A 33 8.50 -16.32 25.82
N SER A 34 8.62 -17.43 25.10
CA SER A 34 8.99 -17.43 23.68
C SER A 34 7.99 -16.69 22.78
N ASP A 35 6.71 -16.64 23.18
CA ASP A 35 5.66 -15.98 22.40
C ASP A 35 5.76 -14.45 22.54
N ASN A 36 6.11 -13.95 23.73
CA ASN A 36 6.38 -12.52 23.93
C ASN A 36 7.66 -12.09 23.22
N GLN A 37 8.68 -12.95 23.20
CA GLN A 37 9.91 -12.70 22.44
C GLN A 37 9.62 -12.57 20.94
N LYS A 38 8.87 -13.52 20.36
CA LYS A 38 8.46 -13.43 18.94
C LYS A 38 7.64 -12.18 18.64
N PHE A 39 6.75 -11.80 19.56
CA PHE A 39 5.93 -10.60 19.41
C PHE A 39 6.79 -9.32 19.41
N PHE A 40 7.75 -9.24 20.33
CA PHE A 40 8.73 -8.16 20.39
C PHE A 40 9.57 -8.08 19.12
N ASP A 41 10.11 -9.22 18.66
CA ASP A 41 10.92 -9.30 17.44
C ASP A 41 10.12 -8.87 16.20
N GLN A 42 8.84 -9.25 16.12
CA GLN A 42 7.93 -8.80 15.06
C GLN A 42 7.74 -7.28 15.09
N ALA A 43 7.49 -6.69 16.26
CA ALA A 43 7.33 -5.25 16.39
C ALA A 43 8.59 -4.48 15.98
N VAL A 44 9.78 -4.95 16.37
CA VAL A 44 11.08 -4.40 15.96
C VAL A 44 11.23 -4.49 14.43
N SER A 45 10.94 -5.64 13.83
CA SER A 45 11.06 -5.83 12.37
C SER A 45 10.13 -4.91 11.56
N ILE A 46 8.91 -4.66 12.07
CA ILE A 46 7.95 -3.74 11.44
C ILE A 46 8.46 -2.31 11.55
N TRP A 47 9.02 -1.93 12.70
CA TRP A 47 9.57 -0.60 12.93
C TRP A 47 10.78 -0.31 12.04
N GLU A 48 11.73 -1.24 11.94
CA GLU A 48 12.91 -1.11 11.06
C GLU A 48 12.52 -1.08 9.58
N ALA A 49 11.50 -1.84 9.17
CA ALA A 49 10.98 -1.81 7.81
C ALA A 49 10.26 -0.48 7.51
N ALA A 50 9.50 0.05 8.46
CA ALA A 50 8.78 1.32 8.31
C ALA A 50 9.73 2.53 8.27
N GLU A 51 10.78 2.53 9.10
CA GLU A 51 11.81 3.57 9.10
C GLU A 51 12.57 3.63 7.76
N ASN A 52 12.89 2.47 7.19
CA ASN A 52 13.50 2.38 5.86
C ASN A 52 12.56 2.76 4.70
N TYR A 53 11.24 2.72 4.90
CA TYR A 53 10.26 2.98 3.83
C TYR A 53 9.73 4.42 3.84
N LEU A 54 9.71 5.09 4.99
CA LEU A 54 8.98 6.37 5.13
C LEU A 54 9.84 7.63 4.93
N TYR A 55 11.16 7.61 5.14
CA TYR A 55 11.99 8.81 4.97
C TYR A 55 13.46 8.52 4.60
N PRO A 56 13.80 8.21 3.33
CA PRO A 56 15.20 7.97 2.96
C PRO A 56 16.09 9.24 2.97
N ASP A 57 15.52 10.46 2.83
CA ASP A 57 16.28 11.71 2.72
C ASP A 57 15.60 12.92 3.44
N PHE A 58 15.02 12.72 4.63
CA PHE A 58 14.45 13.83 5.40
C PHE A 58 15.38 14.28 6.53
N GLU A 59 16.33 15.16 6.22
CA GLU A 59 16.97 16.00 7.24
C GLU A 59 16.02 17.12 7.67
N ALA A 60 14.95 16.78 8.41
CA ALA A 60 14.34 17.79 9.26
C ALA A 60 15.33 18.14 10.35
N ASN A 61 15.76 19.40 10.38
CA ASN A 61 16.36 19.97 11.57
C ASN A 61 15.29 20.08 12.67
N LYS A 62 15.04 18.96 13.36
CA LYS A 62 14.08 18.82 14.45
C LYS A 62 14.32 19.87 15.53
N ALA A 63 15.59 20.26 15.75
CA ALA A 63 15.95 21.30 16.71
C ALA A 63 15.41 22.69 16.28
N ALA A 64 15.56 23.07 15.01
CA ALA A 64 15.06 24.36 14.52
C ALA A 64 13.51 24.44 14.53
N ALA A 65 12.83 23.33 14.22
CA ALA A 65 11.37 23.27 14.30
C ALA A 65 10.86 23.38 15.74
N PHE A 66 11.57 22.79 16.70
CA PHE A 66 11.24 22.86 18.12
C PHE A 66 11.55 24.23 18.73
N GLU A 67 12.62 24.89 18.28
CA GLU A 67 12.99 26.25 18.70
C GLU A 67 11.94 27.29 18.25
N GLN A 68 11.40 27.15 17.03
CA GLN A 68 10.30 27.99 16.53
C GLN A 68 9.01 27.83 17.33
N LEU A 69 8.75 26.64 17.87
CA LEU A 69 7.61 26.37 18.74
C LEU A 69 7.79 27.03 20.12
N ASN A 70 8.96 26.90 20.72
CA ASN A 70 9.27 27.54 22.01
C ASN A 70 9.19 29.07 21.93
N GLN A 71 9.70 29.68 20.86
CA GLN A 71 9.57 31.13 20.65
C GLN A 71 8.11 31.61 20.59
N ARG A 72 7.20 30.80 20.04
CA ARG A 72 5.77 31.11 20.00
C ARG A 72 5.10 30.97 21.37
N LEU A 73 5.53 30.00 22.17
CA LEU A 73 5.03 29.79 23.54
C LEU A 73 5.48 30.95 24.46
N GLU A 74 6.72 31.43 24.31
CA GLU A 74 7.22 32.58 25.05
C GLU A 74 6.58 33.89 24.61
N ALA A 75 6.39 34.11 23.30
CA ALA A 75 5.70 35.28 22.76
C ALA A 75 4.20 35.36 23.17
N GLY A 76 3.58 34.20 23.45
CA GLY A 76 2.21 34.12 23.99
C GLY A 76 2.11 34.45 25.48
N HIS A 77 3.20 34.36 26.23
CA HIS A 77 3.23 34.57 27.67
C HIS A 77 3.35 36.05 28.10
N ASP A 78 3.59 36.98 27.16
CA ASP A 78 3.87 38.39 27.48
C ASP A 78 2.66 39.35 27.32
N LYS A 79 1.50 38.87 26.85
CA LYS A 79 0.26 39.68 26.75
C LYS A 79 -0.66 39.59 27.98
N GLY A 80 -0.14 39.14 29.13
CA GLY A 80 -0.90 38.99 30.37
C GLY A 80 -0.49 39.92 31.52
N LYS A 81 0.57 40.72 31.38
CA LYS A 81 1.11 41.54 32.50
C LYS A 81 0.77 43.03 32.35
N ALA A 82 -0.52 43.36 32.23
CA ALA A 82 -0.99 44.70 32.57
C ALA A 82 -1.11 44.80 34.09
N LYS A 83 -0.16 45.49 34.70
CA LYS A 83 -0.12 45.83 36.13
C LYS A 83 -1.42 46.55 36.52
N HIS A 84 -2.18 45.99 37.45
CA HIS A 84 -3.08 46.78 38.29
C HIS A 84 -2.35 47.07 39.59
N GLU A 85 -1.95 48.33 39.74
CA GLU A 85 -1.38 48.90 40.94
C GLU A 85 -2.43 48.86 42.06
N VAL A 86 -2.12 48.17 43.15
CA VAL A 86 -3.01 48.02 44.31
C VAL A 86 -2.98 49.34 45.09
N ALA A 87 -4.01 50.17 44.90
CA ALA A 87 -4.30 51.27 45.80
C ALA A 87 -4.67 50.70 47.18
N THR A 88 -3.87 51.03 48.19
CA THR A 88 -4.09 50.75 49.60
C THR A 88 -5.20 51.63 50.15
N GLN A 89 -6.46 51.19 50.04
CA GLN A 89 -7.55 51.66 50.89
C GLN A 89 -8.63 50.56 50.99
N PRO A 90 -8.98 50.09 52.21
CA PRO A 90 -10.04 49.10 52.37
C PRO A 90 -11.42 49.77 52.17
N PRO A 91 -12.35 49.15 51.42
CA PRO A 91 -13.72 49.65 51.31
C PRO A 91 -14.48 49.44 52.64
N PRO A 92 -15.55 50.22 52.89
CA PRO A 92 -16.35 50.14 54.11
C PRO A 92 -17.01 48.76 54.27
N ARG A 93 -17.16 48.34 55.52
CA ARG A 93 -17.94 47.15 55.87
C ARG A 93 -19.42 47.50 55.82
N ASP A 94 -20.12 46.83 54.91
CA ASP A 94 -21.57 46.90 54.80
C ASP A 94 -22.13 45.59 55.35
N ASP A 95 -22.66 45.69 56.56
CA ASP A 95 -23.10 44.58 57.40
C ASP A 95 -24.52 44.13 57.03
N GLN A 96 -24.77 43.68 55.79
CA GLN A 96 -26.05 43.08 55.43
C GLN A 96 -25.86 41.86 54.54
N GLY A 97 -25.88 40.70 55.20
CA GLY A 97 -25.79 39.40 54.55
C GLY A 97 -27.06 39.02 53.81
N GLU A 98 -26.88 38.64 52.55
CA GLU A 98 -27.39 37.37 52.05
C GLU A 98 -26.26 36.72 51.24
N HIS A 99 -25.52 35.80 51.87
CA HIS A 99 -24.56 35.00 51.12
C HIS A 99 -25.32 34.01 50.23
N LYS A 100 -25.58 34.41 48.98
CA LYS A 100 -26.14 33.53 47.95
C LYS A 100 -25.09 32.46 47.63
N VAL A 101 -25.20 31.30 48.27
CA VAL A 101 -24.33 30.14 48.07
C VAL A 101 -24.44 29.70 46.60
N ARG A 102 -23.45 30.08 45.79
CA ARG A 102 -23.30 29.52 44.44
C ARG A 102 -22.74 28.12 44.61
N HIS A 103 -23.60 27.11 44.48
CA HIS A 103 -23.16 25.72 44.36
C HIS A 103 -22.20 25.63 43.17
N LEU A 104 -20.92 25.39 43.45
CA LEU A 104 -19.93 25.08 42.42
C LEU A 104 -20.35 23.77 41.77
N HIS A 105 -20.91 23.86 40.57
CA HIS A 105 -21.31 22.70 39.80
C HIS A 105 -20.08 21.83 39.56
N ASN A 106 -20.15 20.59 40.03
CA ASN A 106 -19.07 19.62 40.03
C ASN A 106 -18.53 19.39 38.61
N ARG A 107 -17.34 19.92 38.29
CA ARG A 107 -16.64 19.80 37.00
C ARG A 107 -16.19 18.37 36.65
N ARG A 108 -16.71 17.34 37.33
CA ARG A 108 -16.45 15.92 37.01
C ARG A 108 -17.19 15.45 35.75
N THR A 109 -18.24 16.14 35.31
CA THR A 109 -19.02 15.72 34.13
C THR A 109 -18.28 15.89 32.81
N GLY A 110 -17.36 16.87 32.70
CA GLY A 110 -16.62 17.14 31.45
C GLY A 110 -15.64 16.03 31.05
N LEU A 111 -15.04 15.34 32.02
CA LEU A 111 -14.08 14.27 31.75
C LEU A 111 -14.75 13.01 31.17
N HIS A 112 -16.01 12.76 31.56
CA HIS A 112 -16.79 11.64 31.00
C HIS A 112 -17.17 11.90 29.54
N TRP A 113 -17.55 13.12 29.19
CA TRP A 113 -17.80 13.50 27.79
C TRP A 113 -16.53 13.43 26.93
N LEU A 114 -15.37 13.77 27.50
CA LEU A 114 -14.08 13.63 26.82
C LEU A 114 -13.71 12.17 26.55
N ARG A 115 -13.96 11.27 27.52
CA ARG A 115 -13.77 9.81 27.35
C ARG A 115 -14.69 9.22 26.28
N ILE A 116 -15.95 9.66 26.23
CA ILE A 116 -16.91 9.22 25.20
C ILE A 116 -16.46 9.70 23.81
N ALA A 117 -15.99 10.94 23.71
CA ALA A 117 -15.47 11.49 22.45
C ALA A 117 -14.23 10.73 21.95
N VAL A 118 -13.28 10.39 22.83
CA VAL A 118 -12.10 9.58 22.48
C VAL A 118 -12.50 8.19 22.01
N ALA A 119 -13.41 7.51 22.73
CA ALA A 119 -13.90 6.19 22.31
C ALA A 119 -14.58 6.24 20.93
N ALA A 120 -15.35 7.29 20.64
CA ALA A 120 -15.96 7.48 19.32
C ALA A 120 -14.90 7.69 18.22
N VAL A 121 -13.86 8.49 18.48
CA VAL A 121 -12.75 8.70 17.53
C VAL A 121 -11.99 7.41 17.27
N VAL A 122 -11.71 6.60 18.30
CA VAL A 122 -11.04 5.30 18.13
C VAL A 122 -11.91 4.34 17.32
N ILE A 123 -13.22 4.25 17.60
CA ILE A 123 -14.14 3.42 16.82
C ILE A 123 -14.19 3.87 15.36
N LEU A 124 -14.22 5.18 15.10
CA LEU A 124 -14.19 5.73 13.75
C LEU A 124 -12.85 5.47 13.06
N ALA A 125 -11.72 5.59 13.76
CA ALA A 125 -10.40 5.31 13.22
C ALA A 125 -10.21 3.83 12.90
N VAL A 126 -10.67 2.93 13.79
CA VAL A 126 -10.66 1.48 13.56
C VAL A 126 -11.61 1.11 12.43
N GLY A 127 -12.80 1.73 12.36
CA GLY A 127 -13.74 1.52 11.25
C GLY A 127 -13.18 2.00 9.91
N TRP A 128 -12.55 3.17 9.89
CA TRP A 128 -11.84 3.72 8.74
C TRP A 128 -10.67 2.83 8.31
N TRP A 129 -9.87 2.38 9.28
CA TRP A 129 -8.77 1.44 9.07
C TRP A 129 -9.29 0.11 8.48
N TRP A 130 -10.32 -0.48 9.08
CA TRP A 130 -10.95 -1.70 8.56
C TRP A 130 -11.46 -1.52 7.13
N GLN A 131 -12.09 -0.38 6.85
CA GLN A 131 -12.61 -0.08 5.52
C GLN A 131 -11.51 0.13 4.46
N HIS A 132 -10.33 0.60 4.87
CA HIS A 132 -9.20 0.85 3.97
C HIS A 132 -8.19 -0.30 3.91
N HIS A 133 -8.24 -1.25 4.84
CA HIS A 133 -7.46 -2.47 4.77
C HIS A 133 -8.23 -3.54 3.98
N GLU A 134 -8.12 -3.48 2.66
CA GLU A 134 -8.52 -4.59 1.79
C GLU A 134 -7.67 -5.81 2.15
N ALA A 135 -8.30 -6.87 2.64
CA ALA A 135 -7.64 -8.17 2.76
C ALA A 135 -7.16 -8.60 1.37
N PRO A 136 -5.94 -9.14 1.22
CA PRO A 136 -5.45 -9.56 -0.09
C PRO A 136 -6.43 -10.58 -0.70
N SER A 137 -6.95 -10.25 -1.88
CA SER A 137 -7.84 -11.13 -2.62
C SER A 137 -7.15 -12.48 -2.84
N PRO A 138 -7.79 -13.62 -2.57
CA PRO A 138 -7.18 -14.92 -2.81
C PRO A 138 -6.81 -15.04 -4.29
N ALA A 139 -5.55 -15.38 -4.56
CA ALA A 139 -5.07 -15.50 -5.93
C ALA A 139 -5.70 -16.71 -6.64
N PHE A 140 -6.20 -16.50 -7.85
CA PHE A 140 -6.57 -17.57 -8.78
C PHE A 140 -5.31 -18.08 -9.47
N VAL A 141 -5.03 -19.38 -9.40
CA VAL A 141 -3.82 -19.97 -10.01
C VAL A 141 -4.24 -21.10 -10.94
N ALA A 142 -3.64 -21.13 -12.13
CA ALA A 142 -3.81 -22.19 -13.11
C ALA A 142 -2.48 -22.51 -13.78
N ALA A 143 -2.30 -23.78 -14.13
CA ALA A 143 -1.12 -24.25 -14.84
C ALA A 143 -1.50 -25.41 -15.76
N THR A 144 -0.88 -25.48 -16.93
CA THR A 144 -1.02 -26.57 -17.89
C THR A 144 0.27 -27.38 -17.94
N PRO A 145 0.21 -28.71 -17.84
CA PRO A 145 1.38 -29.54 -18.08
C PRO A 145 1.71 -29.57 -19.58
N ARG A 146 2.81 -30.24 -19.91
CA ARG A 146 3.22 -30.46 -21.30
C ARG A 146 2.18 -31.28 -22.07
N GLY A 147 1.86 -30.87 -23.28
CA GLY A 147 0.90 -31.51 -24.18
C GLY A 147 -0.57 -31.23 -23.87
N GLU A 148 -0.88 -30.41 -22.86
CA GLU A 148 -2.25 -30.07 -22.48
C GLU A 148 -2.54 -28.60 -22.74
N GLN A 149 -3.80 -28.30 -23.07
CA GLN A 149 -4.32 -26.95 -23.19
C GLN A 149 -5.53 -26.82 -22.28
N GLN A 150 -5.74 -25.64 -21.72
CA GLN A 150 -6.85 -25.38 -20.81
C GLN A 150 -7.53 -24.06 -21.16
N THR A 151 -8.85 -24.03 -21.11
CA THR A 151 -9.63 -22.78 -21.15
C THR A 151 -10.17 -22.50 -19.75
N LEU A 152 -10.07 -21.25 -19.31
CA LEU A 152 -10.54 -20.80 -18.00
C LEU A 152 -11.16 -19.41 -18.06
N THR A 153 -11.98 -19.11 -17.06
CA THR A 153 -12.59 -17.79 -16.87
C THR A 153 -12.10 -17.22 -15.55
N LEU A 154 -11.48 -16.03 -15.60
CA LEU A 154 -10.99 -15.32 -14.43
C LEU A 154 -12.15 -14.67 -13.65
N PRO A 155 -11.96 -14.31 -12.36
CA PRO A 155 -12.98 -13.64 -11.55
C PRO A 155 -13.53 -12.33 -12.14
N ASP A 156 -12.78 -11.60 -12.98
CA ASP A 156 -13.25 -10.39 -13.67
C ASP A 156 -14.07 -10.68 -14.94
N GLY A 157 -14.28 -11.96 -15.29
CA GLY A 157 -14.97 -12.39 -16.50
C GLY A 157 -14.08 -12.53 -17.73
N THR A 158 -12.77 -12.25 -17.61
CA THR A 158 -11.80 -12.47 -18.70
C THR A 158 -11.71 -13.96 -19.04
N GLN A 159 -11.76 -14.29 -20.34
CA GLN A 159 -11.52 -15.65 -20.82
C GLN A 159 -10.06 -15.83 -21.21
N VAL A 160 -9.45 -16.93 -20.77
CA VAL A 160 -8.06 -17.26 -21.07
C VAL A 160 -7.95 -18.67 -21.60
N TRP A 161 -7.28 -18.82 -22.74
CA TRP A 161 -6.82 -20.11 -23.25
C TRP A 161 -5.34 -20.21 -22.93
N LEU A 162 -4.96 -21.20 -22.14
CA LEU A 162 -3.57 -21.54 -21.82
C LEU A 162 -3.10 -22.65 -22.76
N ASN A 163 -1.96 -22.42 -23.41
CA ASN A 163 -1.27 -23.44 -24.18
C ASN A 163 -0.48 -24.36 -23.23
N GLU A 164 0.22 -25.36 -23.76
CA GLU A 164 1.03 -26.28 -22.94
C GLU A 164 2.14 -25.58 -22.16
N SER A 165 2.51 -26.17 -21.02
CA SER A 165 3.60 -25.68 -20.15
C SER A 165 3.48 -24.20 -19.79
N SER A 166 2.25 -23.76 -19.49
CA SER A 166 1.94 -22.37 -19.18
C SER A 166 1.41 -22.24 -17.76
N GLU A 167 1.71 -21.13 -17.10
CA GLU A 167 1.27 -20.84 -15.74
C GLU A 167 0.72 -19.42 -15.66
N LEU A 168 -0.35 -19.28 -14.89
CA LEU A 168 -1.07 -18.04 -14.68
C LEU A 168 -1.44 -17.91 -13.20
N SER A 169 -1.15 -16.75 -12.63
CA SER A 169 -1.67 -16.34 -11.31
C SER A 169 -2.36 -14.99 -11.44
N TYR A 170 -3.59 -14.88 -10.98
CA TYR A 170 -4.41 -13.68 -11.05
C TYR A 170 -4.86 -13.25 -9.66
N HIS A 171 -4.79 -11.95 -9.37
CA HIS A 171 -5.38 -11.37 -8.17
C HIS A 171 -5.81 -9.92 -8.44
N GLU A 172 -6.75 -9.42 -7.64
CA GLU A 172 -7.14 -8.01 -7.64
C GLU A 172 -6.51 -7.31 -6.44
N GLN A 173 -5.82 -6.19 -6.67
CA GLN A 173 -5.19 -5.39 -5.63
C GLN A 173 -5.31 -3.90 -5.97
N GLY A 174 -5.81 -3.08 -5.04
CA GLY A 174 -5.82 -1.63 -5.19
C GLY A 174 -6.60 -1.12 -6.41
N GLY A 175 -7.62 -1.86 -6.83
CA GLY A 175 -8.39 -1.57 -8.04
C GLY A 175 -7.72 -1.96 -9.36
N GLU A 176 -6.56 -2.63 -9.34
CA GLU A 176 -5.93 -3.20 -10.54
C GLU A 176 -6.19 -4.71 -10.64
N ARG A 177 -6.24 -5.21 -11.88
CA ARG A 177 -6.34 -6.63 -12.21
C ARG A 177 -4.95 -7.12 -12.60
N LEU A 178 -4.29 -7.85 -11.70
CA LEU A 178 -2.89 -8.22 -11.83
C LEU A 178 -2.78 -9.69 -12.20
N VAL A 179 -2.04 -9.98 -13.27
CA VAL A 179 -1.74 -11.33 -13.73
C VAL A 179 -0.24 -11.53 -13.77
N HIS A 180 0.27 -12.58 -13.16
CA HIS A 180 1.62 -13.09 -13.41
C HIS A 180 1.51 -14.27 -14.39
N PHE A 181 2.33 -14.25 -15.42
CA PHE A 181 2.20 -15.18 -16.54
C PHE A 181 3.55 -15.65 -17.06
N GLN A 182 3.62 -16.94 -17.39
CA GLN A 182 4.70 -17.54 -18.19
C GLN A 182 4.11 -18.62 -19.11
N GLY A 183 4.74 -18.83 -20.27
CA GLY A 183 4.26 -19.75 -21.30
C GLY A 183 3.53 -19.05 -22.42
N GLU A 184 2.50 -19.66 -23.01
CA GLU A 184 1.70 -19.08 -24.08
C GLU A 184 0.21 -19.12 -23.76
N GLY A 185 -0.47 -17.99 -23.99
CA GLY A 185 -1.88 -17.88 -23.72
C GLY A 185 -2.55 -16.81 -24.55
N TYR A 186 -3.81 -17.08 -24.89
CA TYR A 186 -4.70 -16.12 -25.54
C TYR A 186 -5.68 -15.57 -24.53
N PHE A 187 -5.81 -14.25 -24.50
CA PHE A 187 -6.61 -13.51 -23.52
C PHE A 187 -7.72 -12.75 -24.26
N GLU A 188 -8.97 -12.95 -23.84
CA GLU A 188 -10.10 -12.10 -24.19
C GLU A 188 -10.50 -11.33 -22.92
N VAL A 189 -9.89 -10.16 -22.75
CA VAL A 189 -10.00 -9.40 -21.50
C VAL A 189 -11.33 -8.66 -21.42
N ALA A 190 -12.04 -8.85 -20.32
CA ALA A 190 -13.27 -8.13 -20.03
C ALA A 190 -13.01 -6.61 -20.02
N THR A 191 -13.85 -5.87 -20.76
CA THR A 191 -13.70 -4.42 -20.89
C THR A 191 -14.03 -3.71 -19.58
N ASP A 192 -13.04 -3.00 -19.04
CA ASP A 192 -13.16 -2.15 -17.85
C ASP A 192 -12.16 -0.99 -17.97
N SER A 193 -12.68 0.22 -18.18
CA SER A 193 -11.87 1.42 -18.37
C SER A 193 -11.35 2.03 -17.06
N LEU A 194 -11.86 1.58 -15.91
CA LEU A 194 -11.49 2.12 -14.59
C LEU A 194 -10.39 1.28 -13.93
N ARG A 195 -10.34 -0.02 -14.25
CA ARG A 195 -9.38 -0.97 -13.67
C ARG A 195 -8.52 -1.58 -14.76
N SER A 196 -7.23 -1.24 -14.83
CA SER A 196 -6.34 -1.83 -15.83
C SER A 196 -6.09 -3.31 -15.60
N PHE A 197 -5.98 -4.07 -16.69
CA PHE A 197 -5.53 -5.47 -16.68
C PHE A 197 -4.05 -5.52 -17.07
N ARG A 198 -3.21 -5.96 -16.14
CA ARG A 198 -1.76 -5.93 -16.26
C ARG A 198 -1.21 -7.35 -16.17
N VAL A 199 -0.59 -7.81 -17.26
CA VAL A 199 0.07 -9.10 -17.34
C VAL A 199 1.57 -8.91 -17.21
N TYR A 200 2.12 -9.36 -16.09
CA TYR A 200 3.53 -9.38 -15.78
C TYR A 200 4.14 -10.68 -16.24
N THR A 201 5.18 -10.55 -17.05
CA THR A 201 6.17 -11.60 -17.29
C THR A 201 7.49 -11.17 -16.61
N ASP A 202 8.51 -12.01 -16.70
CA ASP A 202 9.81 -11.75 -16.09
C ASP A 202 10.39 -10.36 -16.45
N GLN A 203 10.31 -9.98 -17.73
CA GLN A 203 10.95 -8.77 -18.25
C GLN A 203 10.04 -7.85 -19.08
N ALA A 204 8.73 -8.14 -19.12
CA ALA A 204 7.77 -7.29 -19.80
C ALA A 204 6.47 -7.16 -19.00
N VAL A 205 5.80 -6.02 -19.16
CA VAL A 205 4.45 -5.79 -18.67
C VAL A 205 3.55 -5.46 -19.86
N THR A 206 2.44 -6.18 -19.95
CA THR A 206 1.41 -5.98 -20.95
C THR A 206 0.19 -5.38 -20.26
N THR A 207 -0.22 -4.16 -20.63
CA THR A 207 -1.35 -3.46 -20.01
C THR A 207 -2.47 -3.23 -21.02
N VAL A 208 -3.69 -3.58 -20.64
CA VAL A 208 -4.90 -3.45 -21.45
C VAL A 208 -6.11 -3.01 -20.62
N LEU A 209 -7.16 -2.54 -21.29
CA LEU A 209 -8.45 -2.19 -20.67
C LEU A 209 -9.61 -3.09 -21.13
N GLY A 210 -9.45 -3.82 -22.24
CA GLY A 210 -10.52 -4.56 -22.90
C GLY A 210 -10.06 -4.90 -24.32
N THR A 211 -9.28 -5.96 -24.43
CA THR A 211 -8.44 -6.25 -25.59
C THR A 211 -8.39 -7.77 -25.75
N ALA A 212 -8.35 -8.22 -26.99
CA ALA A 212 -8.05 -9.61 -27.31
C ALA A 212 -6.62 -9.71 -27.85
N PHE A 213 -5.81 -10.59 -27.27
CA PHE A 213 -4.40 -10.72 -27.65
C PHE A 213 -3.81 -12.09 -27.27
N ASN A 214 -2.80 -12.52 -28.02
CA ASN A 214 -1.92 -13.64 -27.66
C ASN A 214 -0.67 -13.10 -26.97
N LEU A 215 -0.22 -13.77 -25.91
CA LEU A 215 1.05 -13.51 -25.25
C LEU A 215 1.84 -14.82 -25.17
N ARG A 216 3.04 -14.81 -25.73
CA ARG A 216 4.01 -15.91 -25.66
C ARG A 216 5.26 -15.41 -24.95
N ALA A 217 5.56 -16.01 -23.81
CA ALA A 217 6.61 -15.61 -22.88
C ALA A 217 7.14 -16.86 -22.15
N TYR A 218 7.65 -17.82 -22.92
CA TYR A 218 8.28 -19.00 -22.33
C TYR A 218 9.62 -18.62 -21.67
N PRO A 219 9.93 -19.13 -20.45
CA PRO A 219 11.16 -18.77 -19.74
C PRO A 219 12.45 -19.13 -20.49
N ASP A 220 12.42 -20.20 -21.28
CA ASP A 220 13.53 -20.71 -22.10
C ASP A 220 13.63 -20.03 -23.48
N GLU A 221 12.65 -19.21 -23.86
CA GLU A 221 12.69 -18.40 -25.07
C GLU A 221 13.34 -17.03 -24.81
N THR A 222 14.07 -16.54 -25.82
CA THR A 222 14.75 -15.24 -25.78
C THR A 222 13.82 -14.08 -26.13
N GLU A 223 12.64 -14.35 -26.67
CA GLU A 223 11.69 -13.34 -27.10
C GLU A 223 10.38 -13.47 -26.32
N VAL A 224 9.83 -12.32 -25.92
CA VAL A 224 8.43 -12.20 -25.50
C VAL A 224 7.66 -11.61 -26.68
N GLU A 225 6.62 -12.31 -27.11
CA GLU A 225 5.80 -11.93 -28.23
C GLU A 225 4.38 -11.57 -27.76
N VAL A 226 3.88 -10.42 -28.22
CA VAL A 226 2.49 -10.01 -28.01
C VAL A 226 1.84 -9.75 -29.36
N SER A 227 0.75 -10.46 -29.65
CA SER A 227 -0.01 -10.34 -30.90
C SER A 227 -1.42 -9.86 -30.61
N VAL A 228 -1.79 -8.68 -31.12
CA VAL A 228 -3.07 -8.03 -30.79
C VAL A 228 -4.10 -8.34 -31.86
N THR A 229 -5.19 -9.01 -31.48
CA THR A 229 -6.30 -9.34 -32.38
C THR A 229 -7.37 -8.25 -32.36
N GLU A 230 -7.72 -7.73 -31.19
CA GLU A 230 -8.71 -6.67 -31.02
C GLU A 230 -8.27 -5.67 -29.95
N GLY A 231 -8.56 -4.38 -30.15
CA GLY A 231 -8.29 -3.34 -29.17
C GLY A 231 -6.87 -2.79 -29.25
N ARG A 232 -6.30 -2.47 -28.08
CA ARG A 232 -4.95 -1.89 -27.94
C ARG A 232 -4.23 -2.51 -26.76
N VAL A 233 -2.93 -2.71 -26.93
CA VAL A 233 -2.02 -3.17 -25.88
C VAL A 233 -0.93 -2.15 -25.66
N ALA A 234 -0.65 -1.81 -24.40
CA ALA A 234 0.60 -1.16 -24.04
C ALA A 234 1.60 -2.22 -23.60
N LEU A 235 2.72 -2.34 -24.31
CA LEU A 235 3.81 -3.24 -23.97
C LEU A 235 4.99 -2.43 -23.43
N GLU A 236 5.41 -2.76 -22.22
CA GLU A 236 6.47 -2.07 -21.48
C GLU A 236 7.57 -3.06 -21.09
N VAL A 237 8.82 -2.63 -21.20
CA VAL A 237 9.96 -3.43 -20.72
C VAL A 237 10.06 -3.32 -19.19
N ASN A 238 9.85 -4.42 -18.48
CA ASN A 238 10.02 -4.48 -17.04
C ASN A 238 11.50 -4.59 -16.69
N SER A 239 12.11 -3.47 -16.28
CA SER A 239 13.51 -3.46 -15.83
C SER A 239 13.59 -3.89 -14.36
N ALA A 240 13.12 -5.10 -14.03
CA ALA A 240 13.05 -5.63 -12.67
C ALA A 240 14.43 -5.77 -11.96
N HIS A 241 15.54 -5.43 -12.63
CA HIS A 241 16.89 -5.44 -12.06
C HIS A 241 17.56 -4.07 -11.92
N LYS A 242 16.86 -2.96 -12.19
CA LYS A 242 17.34 -1.63 -11.80
C LYS A 242 16.30 -0.96 -10.92
N ARG A 243 16.63 -0.84 -9.63
CA ARG A 243 16.03 0.09 -8.67
C ARG A 243 15.59 1.36 -9.38
N GLN A 244 14.28 1.48 -9.61
CA GLN A 244 13.42 2.64 -9.39
C GLN A 244 14.03 4.06 -9.46
N THR A 245 14.96 4.37 -10.38
CA THR A 245 15.42 5.75 -10.65
C THR A 245 15.93 5.99 -12.09
N ALA A 246 15.72 5.06 -13.04
CA ALA A 246 16.12 5.29 -14.44
C ALA A 246 14.91 5.63 -15.32
N ALA A 247 15.10 6.61 -16.21
CA ALA A 247 14.17 7.13 -17.22
C ALA A 247 13.41 6.02 -18.01
N PRO A 248 12.28 6.36 -18.67
CA PRO A 248 11.12 5.50 -18.78
C PRO A 248 11.44 4.15 -19.43
N ALA A 249 10.93 3.08 -18.82
CA ALA A 249 10.77 1.78 -19.47
C ALA A 249 10.25 2.00 -20.90
N LYS A 250 10.95 1.44 -21.89
CA LYS A 250 10.56 1.57 -23.30
C LYS A 250 9.14 1.00 -23.44
N ARG A 251 8.17 1.87 -23.65
CA ARG A 251 6.75 1.56 -23.84
C ARG A 251 6.40 1.71 -25.32
N VAL A 252 5.65 0.76 -25.86
CA VAL A 252 5.05 0.87 -27.18
C VAL A 252 3.59 0.45 -27.13
N GLU A 253 2.76 1.19 -27.86
CA GLU A 253 1.36 0.85 -28.05
C GLU A 253 1.20 0.02 -29.32
N LEU A 254 0.51 -1.11 -29.19
CA LEU A 254 0.24 -2.07 -30.23
C LEU A 254 -1.27 -2.02 -30.54
N PRO A 255 -1.69 -1.45 -31.67
CA PRO A 255 -3.08 -1.56 -32.12
C PRO A 255 -3.37 -2.98 -32.65
N ALA A 256 -4.65 -3.31 -32.77
CA ALA A 256 -5.09 -4.54 -33.43
C ALA A 256 -4.41 -4.74 -34.80
N GLY A 257 -4.05 -6.00 -35.10
CA GLY A 257 -3.32 -6.36 -36.33
C GLY A 257 -1.80 -6.16 -36.24
N THR A 258 -1.26 -5.89 -35.04
CA THR A 258 0.18 -5.71 -34.84
C THR A 258 0.75 -6.73 -33.85
N VAL A 259 2.05 -6.91 -33.98
CA VAL A 259 2.84 -7.76 -33.10
C VAL A 259 3.96 -6.92 -32.49
N GLY A 260 4.13 -7.02 -31.18
CA GLY A 260 5.30 -6.58 -30.45
C GLY A 260 6.22 -7.76 -30.16
N LEU A 261 7.51 -7.60 -30.47
CA LEU A 261 8.56 -8.55 -30.14
C LEU A 261 9.54 -7.87 -29.19
N PHE A 262 9.71 -8.45 -28.00
CA PHE A 262 10.68 -8.02 -27.01
C PHE A 262 11.79 -9.06 -26.90
N ASP A 263 12.99 -8.69 -27.32
CA ASP A 263 14.18 -9.52 -27.16
C ASP A 263 14.76 -9.30 -25.75
N ARG A 264 14.74 -10.36 -24.95
CA ARG A 264 15.16 -10.40 -23.53
C ARG A 264 16.66 -10.19 -23.36
N GLN A 265 17.47 -10.56 -24.35
CA GLN A 265 18.93 -10.46 -24.29
C GLN A 265 19.41 -9.04 -24.57
N THR A 266 18.80 -8.42 -25.58
CA THR A 266 19.17 -7.07 -26.04
C THR A 266 18.33 -5.97 -25.41
N ALA A 267 17.27 -6.35 -24.68
CA ALA A 267 16.22 -5.45 -24.19
C ALA A 267 15.62 -4.57 -25.32
N THR A 268 15.58 -5.10 -26.54
CA THR A 268 15.07 -4.36 -27.70
C THR A 268 13.62 -4.73 -27.98
N LEU A 269 12.80 -3.68 -28.12
CA LEU A 269 11.43 -3.81 -28.60
C LEU A 269 11.36 -3.50 -30.10
N LYS A 270 10.77 -4.42 -30.86
CA LYS A 270 10.45 -4.32 -32.28
C LYS A 270 8.94 -4.47 -32.47
N THR A 271 8.40 -3.83 -33.50
CA THR A 271 7.00 -3.98 -33.88
C THR A 271 6.90 -4.36 -35.35
N ALA A 272 5.94 -5.21 -35.66
CA ALA A 272 5.64 -5.62 -37.03
C ALA A 272 4.13 -5.59 -37.26
N THR A 273 3.73 -5.24 -38.49
CA THR A 273 2.38 -5.44 -38.99
C THR A 273 2.34 -6.80 -39.67
N THR A 274 1.47 -7.71 -39.24
CA THR A 274 1.38 -9.06 -39.81
C THR A 274 -0.06 -9.57 -39.79
N SER A 275 -0.32 -10.63 -40.55
CA SER A 275 -1.56 -11.42 -40.43
C SER A 275 -1.54 -12.16 -39.09
N VAL A 276 -2.36 -11.72 -38.14
CA VAL A 276 -2.45 -12.30 -36.79
C VAL A 276 -3.05 -13.72 -36.81
N GLN A 277 -3.78 -14.09 -37.89
CA GLN A 277 -4.43 -15.40 -38.03
C GLN A 277 -3.48 -16.58 -37.79
N ASN A 278 -2.29 -16.60 -38.40
CA ASN A 278 -1.37 -17.73 -38.27
C ASN A 278 -0.82 -17.91 -36.85
N LYS A 279 -0.88 -16.88 -36.01
CA LYS A 279 -0.38 -16.92 -34.63
C LYS A 279 -1.39 -17.50 -33.65
N LEU A 280 -2.66 -17.59 -34.04
CA LEU A 280 -3.72 -18.24 -33.27
C LEU A 280 -3.96 -19.68 -33.72
N ALA A 281 -3.18 -20.21 -34.67
CA ALA A 281 -3.36 -21.54 -35.22
C ALA A 281 -3.38 -22.63 -34.14
N TRP A 282 -2.66 -22.44 -33.02
CA TRP A 282 -2.68 -23.36 -31.89
C TRP A 282 -4.01 -23.34 -31.11
N LYS A 283 -4.70 -22.19 -31.05
CA LYS A 283 -6.03 -22.03 -30.45
C LYS A 283 -7.11 -22.61 -31.37
N GLU A 284 -7.00 -22.34 -32.68
CA GLU A 284 -8.03 -22.70 -33.66
C GLU A 284 -7.82 -24.11 -34.26
N GLN A 285 -6.66 -24.73 -34.04
CA GLN A 285 -6.20 -25.97 -34.70
C GLN A 285 -6.21 -25.90 -36.25
N VAL A 286 -6.14 -24.70 -36.81
CA VAL A 286 -6.14 -24.46 -38.26
C VAL A 286 -4.87 -23.69 -38.62
N LEU A 287 -4.07 -24.26 -39.53
CA LEU A 287 -2.93 -23.59 -40.17
C LEU A 287 -3.39 -23.04 -41.52
N ASP A 288 -3.21 -21.74 -41.74
CA ASP A 288 -3.45 -21.10 -43.04
C ASP A 288 -2.08 -20.78 -43.68
N PHE A 289 -1.88 -21.19 -44.94
CA PHE A 289 -0.58 -21.16 -45.63
C PHE A 289 -0.49 -20.05 -46.68
#